data_AF-A0A369K9C5-F1
#
_entry.id   AF-A0A369K9C5-F1
#
_cell.length_a   1.000
_cell.length_b   1.000
_cell.length_c   1.000
_cell.angle_alpha   90.00
_cell.angle_beta   90.00
_cell.angle_gamma   90.00
#
_symmetry.space_group_name_H-M   'P 1'
#
loop_
_entity.id
_entity.type
_entity.pdbx_description
1 polymer ?
#
loop_
_entity_poly.entity_id
_entity_poly.type
_entity_poly.pdbx_seq_one_letter_code
_entity_poly.pdbx_strand_id
1 'polypeptide(L)'
;MSNQSTMLTPTIPSAPTPSPFSTGPSQLARTASTTSVKDLAQHLASASSSTSSLHFLEGDVEVVREKGLRHAKVKLEARQYKTENFILQLLACLRTLRVPFWSTAEIAPGNVKIHKVSGSLTNAVFFVSHPSSRKPYTILLRIYGLSSGSLISRPRELHILHILSSRYRIGPRVYGTFENGRIEEYFESTTLTPSDIRDPTISRWIGARMAELHSVDIEAVERTSPLTRGEGNGWEIGAKKNVKSWLPPAEEVLSLPSVANTVRSELDLQTFKGEWKKYMDWLSTVEDVHNGSRRVFAHNDAQYGNLLRLQHPKDVVDEHRQLVVVDFEYASPNPAAFDIANHFHEWTANYHSSTPHLLDPSRYPTIEERRNFYTAYLGHTAVEGEYADLEEADRELQLANLDEQVRIWSPASHAMWAIWGIVQAREDVEGNVKEPEFDYISYAICRMIGFRREIRALGI
;
A
#
# COMPACT_ATOMS: atom_id res chain seq x y z
N MET A 1 21.35 -60.59 -37.94
CA MET A 1 20.86 -61.84 -38.56
C MET A 1 19.58 -62.20 -37.83
N SER A 2 18.40 -61.94 -38.40
CA SER A 2 17.68 -62.80 -39.37
C SER A 2 17.06 -64.02 -38.67
N ASN A 3 15.77 -64.37 -38.82
CA ASN A 3 14.75 -63.92 -39.79
C ASN A 3 13.31 -64.28 -39.29
N GLN A 4 12.29 -63.50 -39.73
CA GLN A 4 11.01 -63.90 -40.39
C GLN A 4 10.19 -65.13 -39.88
N SER A 5 8.86 -65.26 -40.02
CA SER A 5 7.71 -64.49 -40.55
C SER A 5 6.42 -65.13 -39.93
N THR A 6 5.16 -64.70 -40.07
CA THR A 6 4.40 -64.18 -41.24
C THR A 6 3.09 -63.49 -40.79
N MET A 7 2.51 -62.65 -41.65
CA MET A 7 1.28 -61.85 -41.42
C MET A 7 -0.04 -62.63 -41.62
N LEU A 8 -1.19 -61.99 -41.33
CA LEU A 8 -2.25 -61.75 -42.33
C LEU A 8 -3.28 -60.68 -41.87
N THR A 9 -3.65 -59.76 -42.78
CA THR A 9 -4.76 -58.79 -42.70
C THR A 9 -5.61 -58.86 -43.97
N PRO A 10 -6.90 -58.46 -43.93
CA PRO A 10 -7.44 -57.39 -44.81
C PRO A 10 -8.59 -56.58 -44.11
N THR A 11 -9.24 -55.50 -44.61
CA THR A 11 -9.12 -54.60 -45.78
C THR A 11 -9.79 -53.23 -45.45
N ILE A 12 -9.72 -52.24 -46.35
CA ILE A 12 -10.50 -50.97 -46.34
C ILE A 12 -11.02 -50.70 -47.77
N PRO A 13 -12.19 -50.04 -47.94
CA PRO A 13 -12.41 -49.04 -49.00
C PRO A 13 -12.96 -47.71 -48.42
N SER A 14 -12.25 -46.57 -48.46
CA SER A 14 -12.01 -45.64 -49.60
C SER A 14 -13.14 -44.62 -49.88
N ALA A 15 -12.79 -43.32 -49.88
CA ALA A 15 -13.71 -42.17 -50.03
C ALA A 15 -13.83 -41.66 -51.49
N PRO A 16 -14.70 -40.66 -51.74
CA PRO A 16 -14.48 -39.70 -52.83
C PRO A 16 -14.64 -38.20 -52.45
N THR A 17 -13.92 -37.35 -53.20
CA THR A 17 -14.00 -35.87 -53.35
C THR A 17 -14.04 -35.56 -54.88
N PRO A 18 -14.04 -34.31 -55.45
CA PRO A 18 -13.96 -32.95 -54.87
C PRO A 18 -14.82 -31.80 -55.54
N SER A 19 -14.80 -30.58 -54.93
CA SER A 19 -14.78 -29.21 -55.56
C SER A 19 -16.02 -28.64 -56.34
N PRO A 20 -16.05 -27.31 -56.66
CA PRO A 20 -15.69 -26.09 -55.89
C PRO A 20 -16.71 -24.89 -56.06
N PHE A 21 -16.58 -23.77 -55.31
CA PHE A 21 -16.59 -22.36 -55.79
C PHE A 21 -16.69 -21.28 -54.66
N SER A 22 -16.23 -20.06 -54.99
CA SER A 22 -15.93 -18.88 -54.14
C SER A 22 -17.13 -17.97 -53.79
N THR A 23 -17.10 -17.24 -52.66
CA THR A 23 -17.07 -15.74 -52.57
C THR A 23 -17.43 -15.15 -51.19
N GLY A 24 -16.78 -14.04 -50.80
CA GLY A 24 -17.39 -12.98 -49.96
C GLY A 24 -17.10 -12.96 -48.44
N PRO A 25 -16.84 -11.78 -47.80
CA PRO A 25 -16.44 -11.69 -46.39
C PRO A 25 -17.61 -11.39 -45.43
N SER A 26 -17.61 -11.99 -44.24
CA SER A 26 -18.53 -11.63 -43.15
C SER A 26 -17.97 -10.50 -42.29
N GLN A 27 -18.72 -9.39 -42.21
CA GLN A 27 -18.49 -8.36 -41.21
C GLN A 27 -18.88 -8.88 -39.82
N LEU A 28 -17.90 -9.09 -38.94
CA LEU A 28 -18.14 -9.15 -37.49
C LEU A 28 -17.59 -7.87 -36.86
N ALA A 29 -18.49 -6.94 -36.59
CA ALA A 29 -18.19 -5.71 -35.87
C ALA A 29 -17.64 -6.04 -34.49
N ARG A 30 -16.43 -5.57 -34.18
CA ARG A 30 -15.88 -5.64 -32.82
C ARG A 30 -16.62 -4.66 -31.93
N THR A 31 -17.63 -5.13 -31.22
CA THR A 31 -18.18 -4.43 -30.06
C THR A 31 -17.12 -4.42 -28.96
N ALA A 32 -16.54 -3.24 -28.70
CA ALA A 32 -15.64 -3.05 -27.57
C ALA A 32 -16.42 -3.24 -26.26
N SER A 33 -16.04 -4.22 -25.46
CA SER A 33 -16.70 -4.52 -24.18
C SER A 33 -16.40 -3.46 -23.13
N THR A 34 -17.44 -2.99 -22.44
CA THR A 34 -17.39 -1.88 -21.48
C THR A 34 -17.07 -2.33 -20.04
N THR A 35 -16.35 -3.45 -19.88
CA THR A 35 -16.19 -4.15 -18.59
C THR A 35 -15.08 -3.61 -17.68
N SER A 36 -14.01 -2.97 -18.18
CA SER A 36 -12.77 -2.79 -17.38
C SER A 36 -12.87 -1.90 -16.13
N VAL A 37 -13.87 -1.02 -16.01
CA VAL A 37 -13.98 -0.07 -14.87
C VAL A 37 -14.82 -0.63 -13.71
N LYS A 38 -15.74 -1.57 -13.97
CA LYS A 38 -16.60 -2.14 -12.93
C LYS A 38 -15.85 -3.16 -12.08
N ASP A 39 -15.17 -4.09 -12.73
CA ASP A 39 -14.42 -5.16 -12.07
C ASP A 39 -13.28 -4.56 -11.22
N LEU A 40 -12.62 -3.51 -11.72
CA LEU A 40 -11.57 -2.79 -10.99
C LEU A 40 -12.09 -2.09 -9.71
N ALA A 41 -13.30 -1.54 -9.74
CA ALA A 41 -13.90 -0.91 -8.56
C ALA A 41 -14.27 -1.92 -7.46
N GLN A 42 -14.43 -3.21 -7.79
CA GLN A 42 -14.55 -4.29 -6.81
C GLN A 42 -13.18 -4.71 -6.26
N HIS A 43 -12.12 -4.74 -7.08
CA HIS A 43 -10.78 -5.13 -6.64
C HIS A 43 -10.08 -4.10 -5.75
N LEU A 44 -10.32 -2.80 -5.90
CA LEU A 44 -9.79 -1.80 -4.95
C LEU A 44 -10.55 -1.80 -3.61
N ALA A 45 -11.82 -2.23 -3.61
CA ALA A 45 -12.63 -2.26 -2.39
C ALA A 45 -12.15 -3.32 -1.39
N SER A 46 -11.39 -4.33 -1.83
CA SER A 46 -10.81 -5.38 -0.98
C SER A 46 -9.36 -5.12 -0.56
N ALA A 47 -8.80 -3.94 -0.87
CA ALA A 47 -7.47 -3.52 -0.44
C ALA A 47 -7.49 -2.50 0.71
N SER A 48 -8.60 -1.77 0.90
CA SER A 48 -8.87 -1.13 2.18
C SER A 48 -9.39 -2.15 3.18
N SER A 49 -8.50 -2.73 3.98
CA SER A 49 -8.90 -3.47 5.18
C SER A 49 -9.64 -2.54 6.14
N SER A 50 -10.95 -2.77 6.28
CA SER A 50 -11.81 -2.34 7.40
C SER A 50 -11.72 -0.88 7.86
N THR A 51 -12.29 0.07 7.12
CA THR A 51 -12.93 1.27 7.72
C THR A 51 -14.20 0.97 8.55
N SER A 52 -14.54 1.71 9.60
CA SER A 52 -15.87 1.65 10.24
C SER A 52 -16.94 2.47 9.48
N SER A 53 -18.22 2.07 9.58
CA SER A 53 -19.33 2.69 8.84
C SER A 53 -19.84 3.98 9.48
N LEU A 54 -19.51 5.15 8.90
CA LEU A 54 -19.95 6.46 9.42
C LEU A 54 -20.96 7.21 8.55
N HIS A 55 -21.93 7.85 9.22
CA HIS A 55 -22.88 8.79 8.63
C HIS A 55 -22.18 10.11 8.29
N PHE A 56 -22.22 10.54 7.01
CA PHE A 56 -21.82 11.91 6.65
C PHE A 56 -22.81 12.92 7.27
N LEU A 57 -22.39 13.58 8.36
CA LEU A 57 -22.98 14.84 8.82
C LEU A 57 -22.48 15.99 7.93
N GLU A 58 -22.95 17.20 8.19
CA GLU A 58 -22.47 18.42 7.54
C GLU A 58 -21.61 19.23 8.52
N GLY A 59 -20.47 19.72 8.03
CA GLY A 59 -19.48 20.46 8.79
C GLY A 59 -18.37 20.98 7.87
N ASP A 60 -17.47 21.80 8.42
CA ASP A 60 -16.35 22.34 7.65
C ASP A 60 -15.12 21.44 7.72
N VAL A 61 -14.62 21.10 6.53
CA VAL A 61 -13.41 20.31 6.30
C VAL A 61 -12.23 21.28 6.21
N GLU A 62 -11.12 20.94 6.86
CA GLU A 62 -9.89 21.73 6.77
C GLU A 62 -9.39 21.85 5.31
N VAL A 63 -9.11 23.07 4.87
CA VAL A 63 -8.68 23.38 3.50
C VAL A 63 -7.19 23.08 3.33
N VAL A 64 -6.87 21.89 2.83
CA VAL A 64 -5.48 21.44 2.67
C VAL A 64 -4.83 22.02 1.42
N ARG A 65 -3.69 22.70 1.59
CA ARG A 65 -2.91 23.34 0.52
C ARG A 65 -1.42 23.01 0.65
N GLU A 66 -0.72 22.99 -0.48
CA GLU A 66 0.70 22.63 -0.54
C GLU A 66 1.46 23.52 -1.53
N LYS A 67 2.68 23.95 -1.16
CA LYS A 67 3.50 24.84 -1.99
C LYS A 67 4.01 24.10 -3.23
N GLY A 68 3.61 24.55 -4.41
CA GLY A 68 3.96 23.93 -5.70
C GLY A 68 2.77 23.22 -6.35
N LEU A 69 1.75 22.87 -5.58
CA LEU A 69 0.46 22.42 -6.12
C LEU A 69 -0.45 23.61 -6.43
N ARG A 70 -1.29 23.43 -7.46
CA ARG A 70 -2.39 24.35 -7.74
C ARG A 70 -3.56 24.06 -6.81
N HIS A 71 -4.34 25.09 -6.52
CA HIS A 71 -5.53 24.99 -5.69
C HIS A 71 -6.73 25.62 -6.38
N ALA A 72 -7.88 24.95 -6.36
CA ALA A 72 -9.14 25.45 -6.88
C ALA A 72 -10.11 25.77 -5.74
N LYS A 73 -10.67 26.99 -5.73
CA LYS A 73 -11.67 27.43 -4.73
C LYS A 73 -13.05 26.84 -5.03
N VAL A 74 -13.16 25.52 -4.97
CA VAL A 74 -14.37 24.73 -5.24
C VAL A 74 -14.53 23.70 -4.12
N LYS A 75 -15.72 23.60 -3.53
CA LYS A 75 -16.12 22.54 -2.60
C LYS A 75 -17.03 21.58 -3.38
N LEU A 76 -16.73 20.28 -3.36
CA LEU A 76 -17.49 19.26 -4.08
C LEU A 76 -18.26 18.36 -3.10
N GLU A 77 -19.58 18.23 -3.29
CA GLU A 77 -20.41 17.38 -2.43
C GLU A 77 -20.40 15.92 -2.93
N ALA A 78 -19.68 15.05 -2.24
CA ALA A 78 -19.53 13.63 -2.61
C ALA A 78 -20.87 12.87 -2.80
N ARG A 79 -21.94 13.27 -2.09
CA ARG A 79 -23.30 12.71 -2.27
C ARG A 79 -23.92 13.08 -3.62
N GLN A 80 -23.58 14.25 -4.16
CA GLN A 80 -24.12 14.77 -5.42
C GLN A 80 -23.36 14.28 -6.67
N TYR A 81 -22.44 13.33 -6.56
CA TYR A 81 -21.53 12.93 -7.67
C TYR A 81 -22.22 12.49 -8.98
N LYS A 82 -23.52 12.17 -8.94
CA LYS A 82 -24.34 11.79 -10.10
C LYS A 82 -25.05 12.98 -10.77
N THR A 83 -24.99 14.18 -10.21
CA THR A 83 -25.70 15.36 -10.73
C THR A 83 -24.87 16.10 -11.78
N GLU A 84 -25.54 16.74 -12.72
CA GLU A 84 -24.87 17.58 -13.73
C GLU A 84 -24.15 18.78 -13.09
N ASN A 85 -24.74 19.38 -12.04
CA ASN A 85 -24.11 20.46 -11.29
C ASN A 85 -22.74 20.05 -10.71
N PHE A 86 -22.65 18.86 -10.10
CA PHE A 86 -21.38 18.32 -9.60
C PHE A 86 -20.35 18.15 -10.74
N ILE A 87 -20.78 17.64 -11.91
CA ILE A 87 -19.90 17.47 -13.07
C ILE A 87 -19.41 18.84 -13.58
N LEU A 88 -20.26 19.85 -13.64
CA LEU A 88 -19.89 21.21 -14.04
C LEU A 88 -18.88 21.84 -13.07
N GLN A 89 -19.10 21.72 -11.76
CA GLN A 89 -18.17 22.17 -10.73
C GLN A 89 -16.83 21.43 -10.80
N LEU A 90 -16.86 20.12 -11.02
CA LEU A 90 -15.67 19.28 -11.21
C LEU A 90 -14.88 19.70 -12.46
N LEU A 91 -15.52 19.90 -13.61
CA LEU A 91 -14.86 20.38 -14.83
C LEU A 91 -14.24 21.77 -14.65
N ALA A 92 -14.89 22.67 -13.91
CA ALA A 92 -14.32 23.98 -13.55
C ALA A 92 -13.08 23.84 -12.65
N CYS A 93 -13.11 22.92 -11.68
CA CYS A 93 -11.98 22.56 -10.84
C CYS A 93 -10.81 22.01 -11.68
N LEU A 94 -11.04 21.02 -12.54
CA LEU A 94 -10.00 20.39 -13.39
C LEU A 94 -9.35 21.39 -14.36
N ARG A 95 -10.11 22.35 -14.90
CA ARG A 95 -9.59 23.47 -15.70
C ARG A 95 -8.70 24.40 -14.87
N THR A 96 -9.12 24.75 -13.66
CA THR A 96 -8.36 25.61 -12.73
C THR A 96 -7.02 24.97 -12.33
N LEU A 97 -7.03 23.67 -12.05
CA LEU A 97 -5.82 22.89 -11.75
C LEU A 97 -4.95 22.60 -12.99
N ARG A 98 -5.46 22.91 -14.19
CA ARG A 98 -4.92 22.54 -15.50
C ARG A 98 -4.49 21.07 -15.59
N VAL A 99 -5.41 20.17 -15.22
CA VAL A 99 -5.20 18.72 -15.34
C VAL A 99 -5.05 18.37 -16.84
N PRO A 100 -4.04 17.57 -17.25
CA PRO A 100 -3.85 17.19 -18.65
C PRO A 100 -5.11 16.60 -19.28
N PHE A 101 -5.33 16.87 -20.57
CA PHE A 101 -6.56 16.59 -21.33
C PHE A 101 -7.81 17.34 -20.82
N TRP A 102 -8.16 17.20 -19.54
CA TRP A 102 -9.37 17.73 -18.91
C TRP A 102 -9.48 19.27 -18.92
N SER A 103 -8.35 19.97 -18.96
CA SER A 103 -8.31 21.43 -18.92
C SER A 103 -8.43 22.14 -20.26
N THR A 104 -8.24 21.41 -21.37
CA THR A 104 -8.19 21.98 -22.73
C THR A 104 -9.32 21.51 -23.63
N ALA A 105 -9.99 20.39 -23.31
CA ALA A 105 -11.08 19.86 -24.11
C ALA A 105 -12.43 20.50 -23.76
N GLU A 106 -13.26 20.76 -24.78
CA GLU A 106 -14.68 21.09 -24.62
C GLU A 106 -15.47 19.82 -24.25
N ILE A 107 -15.37 19.45 -22.97
CA ILE A 107 -16.04 18.27 -22.42
C ILE A 107 -17.48 18.64 -22.03
N ALA A 108 -18.45 18.05 -22.71
CA ALA A 108 -19.86 18.08 -22.33
C ALA A 108 -20.10 17.19 -21.08
N PRO A 109 -20.92 17.61 -20.09
CA PRO A 109 -21.12 16.86 -18.84
C PRO A 109 -21.52 15.39 -19.02
N GLY A 110 -22.40 15.08 -19.98
CA GLY A 110 -22.86 13.71 -20.25
C GLY A 110 -21.76 12.72 -20.69
N ASN A 111 -20.62 13.22 -21.16
CA ASN A 111 -19.46 12.40 -21.54
C ASN A 111 -18.57 12.02 -20.34
N VAL A 112 -18.70 12.71 -19.20
CA VAL A 112 -17.98 12.37 -17.97
C VAL A 112 -18.64 11.16 -17.32
N LYS A 113 -17.85 10.13 -17.00
CA LYS A 113 -18.29 8.96 -16.24
C LYS A 113 -17.64 8.99 -14.87
N ILE A 114 -18.44 8.88 -13.81
CA ILE A 114 -17.98 8.90 -12.43
C ILE A 114 -18.39 7.61 -11.74
N HIS A 115 -17.40 6.84 -11.32
CA HIS A 115 -17.57 5.59 -10.58
C HIS A 115 -17.03 5.78 -9.17
N LYS A 116 -17.89 5.64 -8.16
CA LYS A 116 -17.45 5.62 -6.76
C LYS A 116 -16.70 4.32 -6.49
N VAL A 117 -15.54 4.41 -5.85
CA VAL A 117 -14.80 3.25 -5.32
C VAL A 117 -15.40 2.89 -3.95
N SER A 118 -15.73 1.62 -3.75
CA SER A 118 -16.21 1.10 -2.46
C SER A 118 -15.04 0.85 -1.50
N GLY A 119 -15.30 0.67 -0.20
CA GLY A 119 -14.28 0.27 0.78
C GLY A 119 -13.41 1.39 1.36
N SER A 120 -13.43 2.62 0.82
CA SER A 120 -12.78 3.77 1.49
C SER A 120 -13.78 4.49 2.39
N LEU A 121 -13.51 4.52 3.70
CA LEU A 121 -14.45 5.03 4.71
C LEU A 121 -14.02 6.38 5.33
N THR A 122 -12.73 6.73 5.26
CA THR A 122 -12.22 8.07 5.62
C THR A 122 -12.40 9.10 4.51
N ASN A 123 -12.44 8.64 3.25
CA ASN A 123 -12.45 9.47 2.04
C ASN A 123 -13.45 8.94 1.00
N ALA A 124 -14.18 9.83 0.33
CA ALA A 124 -14.96 9.46 -0.83
C ALA A 124 -14.07 9.49 -2.09
N VAL A 125 -13.66 8.30 -2.54
CA VAL A 125 -12.81 8.12 -3.73
C VAL A 125 -13.67 7.82 -4.96
N PHE A 126 -13.37 8.48 -6.07
CA PHE A 126 -14.06 8.31 -7.35
C PHE A 126 -13.06 8.18 -8.51
N PHE A 127 -13.29 7.23 -9.40
CA PHE A 127 -12.76 7.29 -10.76
C PHE A 127 -13.59 8.27 -11.58
N VAL A 128 -12.92 9.23 -12.21
CA VAL A 128 -13.54 10.16 -13.17
C VAL A 128 -12.89 9.90 -14.52
N SER A 129 -13.68 9.47 -15.51
CA SER A 129 -13.17 9.11 -16.84
C SER A 129 -13.91 9.79 -17.98
N HIS A 130 -13.18 10.09 -19.05
CA HIS A 130 -13.71 10.53 -20.33
C HIS A 130 -13.45 9.45 -21.40
N PRO A 131 -14.49 8.89 -22.05
CA PRO A 131 -14.32 7.94 -23.15
C PRO A 131 -13.50 8.54 -24.30
N SER A 132 -12.64 7.75 -24.91
CA SER A 132 -11.77 8.17 -26.01
C SER A 132 -11.49 6.97 -26.91
N SER A 133 -11.32 7.21 -28.21
CA SER A 133 -11.16 6.16 -29.22
C SER A 133 -9.84 5.39 -29.13
N ARG A 134 -8.88 5.84 -28.31
CA ARG A 134 -7.60 5.15 -28.06
C ARG A 134 -7.53 4.52 -26.67
N LYS A 135 -7.68 5.34 -25.62
CA LYS A 135 -7.68 4.95 -24.21
C LYS A 135 -8.48 6.00 -23.43
N PRO A 136 -9.34 5.62 -22.47
CA PRO A 136 -10.03 6.60 -21.62
C PRO A 136 -9.02 7.46 -20.85
N TYR A 137 -9.32 8.75 -20.73
CA TYR A 137 -8.59 9.64 -19.83
C TYR A 137 -9.24 9.53 -18.46
N THR A 138 -8.58 8.88 -17.51
CA THR A 138 -9.08 8.64 -16.16
C THR A 138 -8.20 9.36 -15.14
N ILE A 139 -8.82 9.88 -14.09
CA ILE A 139 -8.17 10.46 -12.91
C ILE A 139 -8.82 9.91 -11.63
N LEU A 140 -8.11 10.02 -10.52
CA LEU A 140 -8.65 9.77 -9.19
C LEU A 140 -9.08 11.11 -8.56
N LEU A 141 -10.35 11.17 -8.14
CA LEU A 141 -10.93 12.27 -7.37
C LEU A 141 -11.11 11.78 -5.94
N ARG A 142 -10.43 12.43 -4.97
CA ARG A 142 -10.56 12.14 -3.55
C ARG A 142 -11.19 13.33 -2.84
N ILE A 143 -12.38 13.11 -2.27
CA ILE A 143 -13.09 14.10 -1.46
C ILE A 143 -13.00 13.66 0.01
N TYR A 144 -12.53 14.55 0.88
CA TYR A 144 -12.26 14.25 2.28
C TYR A 144 -13.55 14.20 3.12
N GLY A 145 -13.68 13.20 4.00
CA GLY A 145 -14.76 13.11 4.99
C GLY A 145 -14.53 13.99 6.22
N LEU A 146 -15.52 14.07 7.12
CA LEU A 146 -15.43 14.88 8.34
C LEU A 146 -14.55 14.28 9.45
N SER A 147 -14.26 12.98 9.41
CA SER A 147 -13.59 12.27 10.50
C SER A 147 -12.51 11.32 9.97
N SER A 148 -11.27 11.54 10.43
CA SER A 148 -10.19 10.53 10.54
C SER A 148 -8.91 11.11 11.21
N GLY A 149 -9.01 12.27 11.87
CA GLY A 149 -7.85 13.09 12.27
C GLY A 149 -7.17 12.69 13.59
N SER A 150 -7.58 11.59 14.23
CA SER A 150 -7.01 11.14 15.51
C SER A 150 -5.61 10.55 15.37
N LEU A 151 -5.30 9.91 14.23
CA LEU A 151 -4.03 9.22 13.99
C LEU A 151 -3.20 9.81 12.85
N ILE A 152 -3.82 10.43 11.85
CA ILE A 152 -3.18 10.77 10.56
C ILE A 152 -3.48 12.22 10.14
N SER A 153 -2.45 12.93 9.67
CA SER A 153 -2.51 14.33 9.27
C SER A 153 -2.60 14.48 7.74
N ARG A 154 -3.76 14.92 7.24
CA ARG A 154 -4.00 15.17 5.80
C ARG A 154 -3.04 16.20 5.17
N PRO A 155 -2.65 17.31 5.85
CA PRO A 155 -1.59 18.19 5.35
C PRO A 155 -0.23 17.50 5.20
N ARG A 156 0.16 16.61 6.14
CA ARG A 156 1.41 15.86 6.06
C ARG A 156 1.39 14.84 4.93
N GLU A 157 0.30 14.07 4.82
CA GLU A 157 0.06 13.11 3.73
C GLU A 157 0.15 13.78 2.35
N LEU A 158 -0.54 14.91 2.14
CA LEU A 158 -0.48 15.65 0.89
C LEU A 158 0.95 16.14 0.57
N HIS A 159 1.69 16.62 1.58
CA HIS A 159 3.06 17.06 1.40
C HIS A 159 3.97 15.91 0.95
N ILE A 160 3.89 14.75 1.62
CA ILE A 160 4.66 13.54 1.27
C ILE A 160 4.36 13.13 -0.16
N LEU A 161 3.07 12.96 -0.52
CA LEU A 161 2.64 12.61 -1.87
C LEU A 161 3.14 13.61 -2.93
N HIS A 162 3.12 14.91 -2.61
CA HIS A 162 3.65 15.94 -3.52
C HIS A 162 5.16 15.80 -3.73
N ILE A 163 5.96 15.64 -2.66
CA ILE A 163 7.42 15.55 -2.76
C ILE A 163 7.85 14.25 -3.46
N LEU A 164 7.29 13.12 -3.05
CA LEU A 164 7.59 11.81 -3.65
C LEU A 164 7.29 11.81 -5.16
N SER A 165 6.10 12.27 -5.57
CA SER A 165 5.74 12.28 -6.99
C SER A 165 6.49 13.33 -7.81
N SER A 166 6.70 14.55 -7.28
CA SER A 166 7.28 15.67 -8.05
C SER A 166 8.80 15.63 -8.15
N ARG A 167 9.51 15.10 -7.14
CA ARG A 167 10.98 15.03 -7.12
C ARG A 167 11.52 13.64 -7.45
N TYR A 168 10.89 12.59 -6.91
CA TYR A 168 11.41 11.22 -6.96
C TYR A 168 10.65 10.31 -7.93
N ARG A 169 9.52 10.76 -8.49
CA ARG A 169 8.62 9.97 -9.34
C ARG A 169 8.09 8.70 -8.64
N ILE A 170 7.84 8.81 -7.34
CA ILE A 170 7.27 7.75 -6.50
C ILE A 170 5.81 8.09 -6.18
N GLY A 171 4.93 7.09 -6.30
CA GLY A 171 3.49 7.23 -6.09
C GLY A 171 2.76 8.00 -7.21
N PRO A 172 1.43 8.17 -7.09
CA PRO A 172 0.63 8.91 -8.06
C PRO A 172 0.96 10.39 -8.04
N ARG A 173 1.02 11.02 -9.22
CA ARG A 173 1.12 12.47 -9.30
C ARG A 173 -0.13 13.15 -8.76
N VAL A 174 0.04 14.01 -7.75
CA VAL A 174 -1.02 14.94 -7.34
C VAL A 174 -1.06 16.11 -8.34
N TYR A 175 -2.19 16.29 -9.03
CA TYR A 175 -2.36 17.40 -9.97
C TYR A 175 -2.72 18.73 -9.27
N GLY A 176 -3.38 18.65 -8.12
CA GLY A 176 -3.71 19.80 -7.27
C GLY A 176 -4.81 19.50 -6.25
N THR A 177 -5.12 20.49 -5.41
CA THR A 177 -6.17 20.39 -4.37
C THR A 177 -7.35 21.31 -4.63
N PHE A 178 -8.45 21.05 -3.94
CA PHE A 178 -9.61 21.93 -3.86
C PHE A 178 -10.08 22.01 -2.41
N GLU A 179 -11.12 22.79 -2.11
CA GLU A 179 -11.44 23.20 -0.72
C GLU A 179 -11.68 22.00 0.22
N ASN A 180 -12.13 20.85 -0.29
CA ASN A 180 -12.37 19.63 0.48
C ASN A 180 -11.81 18.35 -0.18
N GLY A 181 -10.67 18.43 -0.90
CA GLY A 181 -10.08 17.24 -1.52
C GLY A 181 -8.92 17.48 -2.48
N ARG A 182 -8.58 16.45 -3.26
CA ARG A 182 -7.48 16.47 -4.22
C ARG A 182 -7.76 15.65 -5.48
N ILE A 183 -7.00 15.96 -6.54
CA ILE A 183 -7.02 15.24 -7.82
C ILE A 183 -5.67 14.54 -8.02
N GLU A 184 -5.73 13.24 -8.25
CA GLU A 184 -4.59 12.32 -8.38
C GLU A 184 -4.55 11.71 -9.80
N GLU A 185 -3.35 11.34 -10.23
CA GLU A 185 -3.12 10.42 -11.34
C GLU A 185 -3.74 9.05 -11.06
N TYR A 186 -4.30 8.45 -12.10
CA TYR A 186 -4.86 7.10 -12.07
C TYR A 186 -3.95 6.16 -12.85
N PHE A 187 -3.59 5.03 -12.23
CA PHE A 187 -2.92 3.92 -12.90
C PHE A 187 -3.93 2.82 -13.24
N GLU A 188 -3.80 2.24 -14.43
CA GLU A 188 -4.55 1.06 -14.84
C GLU A 188 -3.83 -0.18 -14.30
N SER A 189 -4.19 -0.57 -13.09
CA SER A 189 -3.43 -1.49 -12.25
C SER A 189 -4.33 -2.34 -11.36
N THR A 190 -3.86 -3.51 -10.94
CA THR A 190 -4.48 -4.32 -9.87
C THR A 190 -3.61 -4.31 -8.62
N THR A 191 -4.23 -4.38 -7.45
CA THR A 191 -3.50 -4.64 -6.18
C THR A 191 -2.86 -6.02 -6.23
N LEU A 192 -1.71 -6.20 -5.56
CA LEU A 192 -1.14 -7.53 -5.35
C LEU A 192 -2.02 -8.36 -4.40
N THR A 193 -1.79 -9.66 -4.39
CA THR A 193 -2.43 -10.66 -3.51
C THR A 193 -1.41 -11.27 -2.53
N PRO A 194 -1.85 -11.99 -1.47
CA PRO A 194 -0.96 -12.76 -0.60
C PRO A 194 -0.08 -13.77 -1.35
N SER A 195 -0.49 -14.22 -2.53
CA SER A 195 0.29 -15.10 -3.41
C SER A 195 1.31 -14.33 -4.26
N ASP A 196 0.96 -13.16 -4.80
CA ASP A 196 1.85 -12.40 -5.68
C ASP A 196 3.13 -11.95 -4.98
N ILE A 197 3.04 -11.53 -3.71
CA ILE A 197 4.21 -11.08 -2.95
C ILE A 197 5.26 -12.19 -2.73
N ARG A 198 4.86 -13.47 -2.86
CA ARG A 198 5.76 -14.63 -2.78
C ARG A 198 6.41 -15.01 -4.11
N ASP A 199 5.90 -14.52 -5.24
CA ASP A 199 6.55 -14.79 -6.53
C ASP A 199 7.98 -14.21 -6.48
N PRO A 200 9.04 -14.98 -6.78
CA PRO A 200 10.42 -14.51 -6.65
C PRO A 200 10.72 -13.24 -7.47
N THR A 201 10.06 -13.06 -8.61
CA THR A 201 10.23 -11.89 -9.49
C THR A 201 9.54 -10.67 -8.90
N ILE A 202 8.29 -10.82 -8.46
CA ILE A 202 7.53 -9.73 -7.81
C ILE A 202 8.18 -9.35 -6.48
N SER A 203 8.62 -10.32 -5.67
CA SER A 203 9.39 -10.11 -4.43
C SER A 203 10.66 -9.27 -4.68
N ARG A 204 11.43 -9.56 -5.74
CA ARG A 204 12.57 -8.73 -6.17
C ARG A 204 12.14 -7.31 -6.57
N TRP A 205 11.04 -7.17 -7.31
CA TRP A 205 10.51 -5.88 -7.70
C TRP A 205 10.09 -5.03 -6.48
N ILE A 206 9.50 -5.64 -5.45
CA ILE A 206 9.16 -4.95 -4.20
C ILE A 206 10.44 -4.49 -3.48
N GLY A 207 11.46 -5.36 -3.38
CA GLY A 207 12.77 -4.99 -2.83
C GLY A 207 13.41 -3.80 -3.54
N ALA A 208 13.37 -3.78 -4.88
CA ALA A 208 13.86 -2.66 -5.69
C ALA A 208 13.05 -1.36 -5.48
N ARG A 209 11.70 -1.43 -5.46
CA ARG A 209 10.85 -0.25 -5.19
C ARG A 209 11.01 0.29 -3.77
N MET A 210 11.24 -0.57 -2.79
CA MET A 210 11.53 -0.18 -1.41
C MET A 210 12.91 0.49 -1.30
N ALA A 211 13.93 -0.01 -2.02
CA ALA A 211 15.23 0.65 -2.11
C ALA A 211 15.15 2.05 -2.73
N GLU A 212 14.35 2.24 -3.79
CA GLU A 212 14.09 3.55 -4.40
C GLU A 212 13.36 4.52 -3.46
N LEU A 213 12.43 4.04 -2.62
CA LEU A 213 11.83 4.87 -1.57
C LEU A 213 12.86 5.21 -0.49
N HIS A 214 13.68 4.24 -0.10
CA HIS A 214 14.70 4.39 0.93
C HIS A 214 15.89 5.27 0.50
N SER A 215 16.03 5.64 -0.78
CA SER A 215 17.05 6.61 -1.25
C SER A 215 16.55 8.07 -1.26
N VAL A 216 15.26 8.29 -0.95
CA VAL A 216 14.67 9.63 -0.78
C VAL A 216 15.35 10.38 0.36
N ASP A 217 15.66 11.65 0.14
CA ASP A 217 16.15 12.54 1.19
C ASP A 217 15.04 12.83 2.22
N ILE A 218 15.27 12.40 3.45
CA ILE A 218 14.38 12.62 4.58
C ILE A 218 14.16 14.12 4.83
N GLU A 219 15.19 14.96 4.68
CA GLU A 219 15.10 16.40 4.95
C GLU A 219 14.16 17.09 3.96
N ALA A 220 14.22 16.71 2.69
CA ALA A 220 13.29 17.16 1.66
C ALA A 220 11.82 16.79 1.93
N VAL A 221 11.53 15.70 2.67
CA VAL A 221 10.18 15.21 2.94
C VAL A 221 9.63 15.67 4.30
N GLU A 222 10.44 15.67 5.36
CA GLU A 222 10.03 16.14 6.70
C GLU A 222 10.17 17.66 6.87
N ARG A 223 10.73 18.37 5.88
CA ARG A 223 11.06 19.81 5.92
C ARG A 223 12.00 20.21 7.05
N THR A 224 12.74 19.24 7.61
CA THR A 224 13.79 19.49 8.59
C THR A 224 15.06 19.95 7.89
N SER A 225 15.94 20.66 8.59
CA SER A 225 17.31 20.93 8.15
C SER A 225 18.30 20.58 9.27
N PRO A 226 19.61 20.52 9.01
CA PRO A 226 20.60 20.27 10.06
C PRO A 226 20.58 21.34 11.17
N LEU A 227 20.16 22.57 10.83
CA LEU A 227 19.97 23.68 11.77
C LEU A 227 18.75 23.50 12.70
N THR A 228 17.84 22.58 12.37
CA THR A 228 16.65 22.25 13.16
C THR A 228 16.71 20.84 13.75
N ARG A 229 17.90 20.24 13.86
CA ARG A 229 18.12 18.96 14.55
C ARG A 229 18.63 19.21 15.98
N GLY A 230 17.99 18.62 16.98
CA GLY A 230 18.35 18.71 18.40
C GLY A 230 17.37 17.91 19.28
N GLU A 231 17.55 17.91 20.61
CA GLU A 231 16.55 17.27 21.50
C GLU A 231 15.17 17.94 21.34
N GLY A 232 14.16 17.15 20.98
CA GLY A 232 12.82 17.64 20.67
C GLY A 232 12.66 18.37 19.32
N ASN A 233 13.73 18.48 18.51
CA ASN A 233 13.73 19.19 17.24
C ASN A 233 14.24 18.28 16.11
N GLY A 234 13.42 18.00 15.10
CA GLY A 234 13.72 17.09 14.00
C GLY A 234 12.68 15.98 13.87
N TRP A 235 13.03 14.91 13.15
CA TRP A 235 12.19 13.71 13.04
C TRP A 235 12.58 12.65 14.08
N GLU A 236 11.60 11.88 14.54
CA GLU A 236 11.79 10.71 15.41
C GLU A 236 11.60 9.41 14.60
N ILE A 237 12.16 8.30 15.09
CA ILE A 237 11.90 6.94 14.57
C ILE A 237 10.39 6.68 14.56
N GLY A 238 9.81 6.43 13.38
CA GLY A 238 8.38 6.27 13.16
C GLY A 238 7.72 5.27 14.11
N ALA A 239 8.31 4.09 14.28
CA ALA A 239 7.81 3.07 15.20
C ALA A 239 7.72 3.57 16.66
N LYS A 240 8.76 4.28 17.14
CA LYS A 240 8.82 4.85 18.49
C LYS A 240 7.80 5.98 18.67
N LYS A 241 7.69 6.86 17.68
CA LYS A 241 6.73 7.95 17.65
C LYS A 241 5.29 7.42 17.70
N ASN A 242 4.97 6.45 16.84
CA ASN A 242 3.64 5.87 16.70
C ASN A 242 3.21 5.14 17.98
N VAL A 243 4.02 4.21 18.52
CA VAL A 243 3.71 3.53 19.80
C VAL A 243 3.49 4.55 20.93
N LYS A 244 4.33 5.59 21.03
CA LYS A 244 4.19 6.66 22.02
C LYS A 244 2.90 7.47 21.86
N SER A 245 2.50 7.81 20.63
CA SER A 245 1.28 8.58 20.36
C SER A 245 0.00 7.77 20.48
N TRP A 246 0.05 6.46 20.20
CA TRP A 246 -1.11 5.58 20.14
C TRP A 246 -1.39 4.87 21.48
N LEU A 247 -0.42 4.83 22.40
CA LEU A 247 -0.61 4.27 23.73
C LEU A 247 -1.74 4.95 24.53
N PRO A 248 -1.83 6.29 24.65
CA PRO A 248 -2.92 6.94 25.38
C PRO A 248 -4.33 6.61 24.84
N PRO A 249 -4.64 6.73 23.53
CA PRO A 249 -5.96 6.31 23.04
C PRO A 249 -6.19 4.80 23.14
N ALA A 250 -5.14 3.96 23.09
CA ALA A 250 -5.29 2.52 23.36
C ALA A 250 -5.67 2.25 24.83
N GLU A 251 -5.12 3.00 25.78
CA GLU A 251 -5.53 2.95 27.18
C GLU A 251 -6.97 3.45 27.38
N GLU A 252 -7.40 4.48 26.65
CA GLU A 252 -8.81 4.92 26.64
C GLU A 252 -9.74 3.79 26.16
N VAL A 253 -9.44 3.14 25.03
CA VAL A 253 -10.26 2.03 24.51
C VAL A 253 -10.32 0.89 25.50
N LEU A 254 -9.18 0.43 26.04
CA LEU A 254 -9.17 -0.63 27.05
C LEU A 254 -9.80 -0.20 28.39
N SER A 255 -10.04 1.09 28.63
CA SER A 255 -10.79 1.53 29.81
C SER A 255 -12.30 1.31 29.67
N LEU A 256 -12.84 1.28 28.44
CA LEU A 256 -14.28 1.25 28.14
C LEU A 256 -15.00 0.05 28.79
N PRO A 257 -16.19 0.25 29.42
CA PRO A 257 -16.90 -0.82 30.12
C PRO A 257 -17.29 -2.05 29.28
N SER A 258 -17.39 -1.90 27.95
CA SER A 258 -17.67 -3.00 27.01
C SER A 258 -16.46 -3.91 26.75
N VAL A 259 -15.23 -3.50 27.09
CA VAL A 259 -14.02 -4.34 26.94
C VAL A 259 -13.90 -5.33 28.09
N ALA A 260 -14.05 -6.62 27.77
CA ALA A 260 -13.94 -7.73 28.71
C ALA A 260 -12.58 -7.79 29.44
N ASN A 261 -12.60 -8.22 30.70
CA ASN A 261 -11.39 -8.36 31.53
C ASN A 261 -10.38 -9.38 31.00
N THR A 262 -10.80 -10.35 30.18
CA THR A 262 -9.89 -11.28 29.47
C THR A 262 -9.05 -10.53 28.45
N VAL A 263 -9.68 -9.74 27.55
CA VAL A 263 -9.00 -8.88 26.57
C VAL A 263 -8.00 -7.93 27.24
N ARG A 264 -8.40 -7.30 28.35
CA ARG A 264 -7.51 -6.42 29.14
C ARG A 264 -6.28 -7.18 29.67
N SER A 265 -6.47 -8.41 30.14
CA SER A 265 -5.41 -9.29 30.66
C SER A 265 -4.50 -9.86 29.56
N GLU A 266 -5.03 -10.16 28.37
CA GLU A 266 -4.26 -10.71 27.25
C GLU A 266 -3.35 -9.65 26.61
N LEU A 267 -3.88 -8.42 26.43
CA LEU A 267 -3.12 -7.30 25.92
C LEU A 267 -2.11 -6.79 26.96
N ASP A 268 -2.53 -6.61 28.22
CA ASP A 268 -1.74 -6.09 29.34
C ASP A 268 -0.80 -4.93 28.94
N LEU A 269 -1.40 -3.75 28.76
CA LEU A 269 -0.64 -2.55 28.39
C LEU A 269 0.36 -2.07 29.46
N GLN A 270 0.21 -2.48 30.73
CA GLN A 270 1.17 -2.08 31.76
C GLN A 270 2.45 -2.92 31.65
N THR A 271 2.33 -4.24 31.50
CA THR A 271 3.49 -5.09 31.20
C THR A 271 4.10 -4.74 29.84
N PHE A 272 3.29 -4.55 28.80
CA PHE A 272 3.76 -4.13 27.47
C PHE A 272 4.60 -2.85 27.52
N LYS A 273 4.19 -1.82 28.27
CA LYS A 273 4.99 -0.58 28.40
C LYS A 273 6.38 -0.83 28.99
N GLY A 274 6.50 -1.77 29.93
CA GLY A 274 7.78 -2.22 30.48
C GLY A 274 8.61 -3.03 29.47
N GLU A 275 7.98 -3.98 28.76
CA GLU A 275 8.60 -4.78 27.69
C GLU A 275 9.10 -3.90 26.54
N TRP A 276 8.28 -2.98 26.05
CA TRP A 276 8.61 -2.00 25.01
C TRP A 276 9.79 -1.12 25.40
N LYS A 277 9.81 -0.61 26.64
CA LYS A 277 10.96 0.16 27.14
C LYS A 277 12.24 -0.67 27.15
N LYS A 278 12.22 -1.87 27.72
CA LYS A 278 13.39 -2.76 27.75
C LYS A 278 13.90 -3.09 26.35
N TYR A 279 12.99 -3.40 25.42
CA TYR A 279 13.32 -3.69 24.04
C TYR A 279 13.96 -2.48 23.34
N MET A 280 13.41 -1.28 23.48
CA MET A 280 13.99 -0.08 22.87
C MET A 280 15.32 0.35 23.51
N ASP A 281 15.47 0.17 24.83
CA ASP A 281 16.72 0.42 25.54
C ASP A 281 17.80 -0.59 25.07
N TRP A 282 17.47 -1.89 24.95
CA TRP A 282 18.34 -2.94 24.38
C TRP A 282 18.70 -2.68 22.92
N LEU A 283 17.73 -2.29 22.10
CA LEU A 283 17.94 -2.05 20.67
C LEU A 283 18.96 -0.94 20.43
N SER A 284 18.99 0.06 21.31
CA SER A 284 20.00 1.14 21.28
C SER A 284 21.43 0.71 21.65
N THR A 285 21.64 -0.51 22.17
CA THR A 285 22.98 -1.05 22.48
C THR A 285 23.51 -1.98 21.38
N VAL A 286 22.63 -2.62 20.60
CA VAL A 286 23.01 -3.52 19.49
C VAL A 286 22.97 -2.84 18.13
N GLU A 287 22.21 -1.76 17.99
CA GLU A 287 22.08 -1.00 16.75
C GLU A 287 22.80 0.35 16.84
N ASP A 288 24.13 0.31 16.85
CA ASP A 288 24.96 1.52 16.87
C ASP A 288 25.05 2.24 15.51
N VAL A 289 25.71 3.39 15.49
CA VAL A 289 25.83 4.25 14.29
C VAL A 289 26.72 3.64 13.20
N HIS A 290 27.49 2.58 13.50
CA HIS A 290 28.45 1.98 12.57
C HIS A 290 27.92 0.72 11.88
N ASN A 291 27.17 -0.12 12.60
CA ASN A 291 26.62 -1.38 12.07
C ASN A 291 25.08 -1.42 12.04
N GLY A 292 24.43 -0.35 12.51
CA GLY A 292 22.98 -0.23 12.57
C GLY A 292 22.27 -0.09 11.22
N SER A 293 20.95 -0.26 11.22
CA SER A 293 20.17 -0.13 9.99
C SER A 293 20.05 1.33 9.56
N ARG A 294 20.33 1.58 8.27
CA ARG A 294 20.28 2.92 7.68
C ARG A 294 18.93 3.57 7.98
N ARG A 295 18.98 4.82 8.45
CA ARG A 295 17.77 5.64 8.62
C ARG A 295 17.32 6.16 7.26
N VAL A 296 16.07 5.91 6.92
CA VAL A 296 15.48 6.13 5.60
C VAL A 296 14.10 6.73 5.73
N PHE A 297 13.57 7.32 4.66
CA PHE A 297 12.13 7.57 4.58
C PHE A 297 11.43 6.24 4.24
N ALA A 298 10.73 5.64 5.20
CA ALA A 298 10.10 4.33 5.08
C ALA A 298 8.60 4.46 4.77
N HIS A 299 8.02 3.43 4.15
CA HIS A 299 6.57 3.30 3.95
C HIS A 299 5.86 3.00 5.28
N ASN A 300 6.44 2.09 6.07
CA ASN A 300 5.94 1.51 7.32
C ASN A 300 4.68 0.64 7.19
N ASP A 301 4.04 0.61 6.01
CA ASP A 301 2.86 -0.21 5.70
C ASP A 301 2.92 -0.79 4.27
N ALA A 302 4.03 -1.45 3.92
CA ALA A 302 4.23 -2.04 2.60
C ALA A 302 3.47 -3.38 2.40
N GLN A 303 2.21 -3.45 2.83
CA GLN A 303 1.32 -4.61 2.61
C GLN A 303 0.91 -4.76 1.14
N TYR A 304 0.40 -5.93 0.74
CA TYR A 304 0.08 -6.21 -0.66
C TYR A 304 -1.05 -5.34 -1.23
N GLY A 305 -1.96 -4.82 -0.39
CA GLY A 305 -3.00 -3.86 -0.82
C GLY A 305 -2.42 -2.52 -1.30
N ASN A 306 -1.26 -2.13 -0.77
CA ASN A 306 -0.57 -0.86 -1.06
C ASN A 306 0.43 -0.98 -2.23
N LEU A 307 0.42 -2.11 -2.94
CA LEU A 307 1.29 -2.42 -4.06
C LEU A 307 0.43 -2.69 -5.30
N LEU A 308 0.52 -1.80 -6.29
CA LEU A 308 -0.30 -1.86 -7.51
C LEU A 308 0.52 -2.30 -8.72
N ARG A 309 0.17 -3.43 -9.35
CA ARG A 309 0.76 -3.92 -10.59
C ARG A 309 0.07 -3.34 -11.81
N LEU A 310 0.80 -2.65 -12.69
CA LEU A 310 0.29 -2.10 -13.95
C LEU A 310 -0.19 -3.22 -14.89
N GLN A 311 -1.42 -3.11 -15.42
CA GLN A 311 -1.98 -4.09 -16.36
C GLN A 311 -1.38 -4.01 -17.77
N HIS A 312 -0.91 -2.82 -18.16
CA HIS A 312 -0.42 -2.53 -19.51
C HIS A 312 0.96 -1.84 -19.44
N PRO A 313 2.03 -2.58 -19.09
CA PRO A 313 3.37 -2.04 -18.81
C PRO A 313 4.17 -1.65 -20.07
N LYS A 314 3.47 -1.27 -21.16
CA LYS A 314 4.15 -0.79 -22.36
C LYS A 314 4.96 0.46 -22.00
N ASP A 315 6.19 0.50 -22.47
CA ASP A 315 7.18 1.56 -22.26
C ASP A 315 7.78 1.64 -20.84
N VAL A 316 7.62 0.61 -19.99
CA VAL A 316 8.39 0.45 -18.73
C VAL A 316 9.78 -0.11 -19.04
N VAL A 317 10.84 0.67 -18.77
CA VAL A 317 12.24 0.27 -18.99
C VAL A 317 12.74 -0.65 -17.88
N ASP A 318 12.52 -0.26 -16.62
CA ASP A 318 12.97 -1.02 -15.45
C ASP A 318 11.82 -1.87 -14.91
N GLU A 319 11.95 -3.20 -14.98
CA GLU A 319 10.83 -4.12 -14.75
C GLU A 319 10.13 -3.92 -13.39
N HIS A 320 10.86 -3.53 -12.34
CA HIS A 320 10.29 -3.29 -11.01
C HIS A 320 9.33 -2.10 -10.96
N ARG A 321 9.45 -1.15 -11.90
CA ARG A 321 8.54 -0.01 -12.02
C ARG A 321 7.19 -0.36 -12.64
N GLN A 322 6.96 -1.65 -12.94
CA GLN A 322 5.61 -2.21 -13.11
C GLN A 322 4.80 -2.21 -11.80
N LEU A 323 5.47 -2.07 -10.64
CA LEU A 323 4.82 -1.89 -9.34
C LEU A 323 4.81 -0.41 -8.93
N VAL A 324 3.61 0.12 -8.69
CA VAL A 324 3.40 1.42 -8.08
C VAL A 324 3.09 1.23 -6.61
N VAL A 325 3.91 1.83 -5.74
CA VAL A 325 3.68 1.91 -4.30
C VAL A 325 2.72 3.07 -4.02
N VAL A 326 1.70 2.84 -3.20
CA VAL A 326 0.66 3.80 -2.85
C VAL A 326 0.35 3.76 -1.34
N ASP A 327 -0.44 4.73 -0.87
CA ASP A 327 -0.88 4.86 0.52
C ASP A 327 0.22 5.15 1.56
N PHE A 328 0.91 6.27 1.36
CA PHE A 328 1.98 6.76 2.22
C PHE A 328 1.49 7.37 3.55
N GLU A 329 0.34 6.94 4.09
CA GLU A 329 -0.27 7.58 5.26
C GLU A 329 0.55 7.38 6.56
N TYR A 330 1.15 6.19 6.73
CA TYR A 330 2.10 5.89 7.81
C TYR A 330 3.56 6.21 7.45
N ALA A 331 3.83 6.69 6.24
CA ALA A 331 5.19 6.90 5.76
C ALA A 331 5.91 7.94 6.60
N SER A 332 7.10 7.60 7.09
CA SER A 332 7.87 8.41 8.04
C SER A 332 9.31 7.89 8.16
N PRO A 333 10.24 8.70 8.70
CA PRO A 333 11.61 8.26 8.93
C PRO A 333 11.69 7.08 9.90
N ASN A 334 12.32 6.00 9.44
CA ASN A 334 12.49 4.78 10.21
C ASN A 334 13.80 4.07 9.79
N PRO A 335 14.25 3.04 10.50
CA PRO A 335 15.29 2.14 10.01
C PRO A 335 14.78 1.35 8.79
N ALA A 336 15.62 1.17 7.78
CA ALA A 336 15.25 0.37 6.59
C ALA A 336 14.83 -1.05 6.96
N ALA A 337 15.51 -1.65 7.94
CA ALA A 337 15.19 -2.97 8.46
C ALA A 337 13.80 -3.06 9.10
N PHE A 338 13.25 -1.98 9.67
CA PHE A 338 11.87 -1.98 10.16
C PHE A 338 10.89 -2.16 9.01
N ASP A 339 11.04 -1.43 7.91
CA ASP A 339 10.08 -1.47 6.79
C ASP A 339 10.12 -2.82 6.06
N ILE A 340 11.33 -3.38 5.92
CA ILE A 340 11.55 -4.72 5.38
C ILE A 340 10.95 -5.79 6.32
N ALA A 341 11.22 -5.71 7.62
CA ALA A 341 10.62 -6.63 8.60
C ALA A 341 9.09 -6.52 8.59
N ASN A 342 8.55 -5.30 8.52
CA ASN A 342 7.11 -5.07 8.41
C ASN A 342 6.54 -5.76 7.18
N HIS A 343 7.14 -5.56 6.00
CA HIS A 343 6.74 -6.24 4.78
C HIS A 343 6.75 -7.77 4.92
N PHE A 344 7.75 -8.36 5.59
CA PHE A 344 7.78 -9.81 5.82
C PHE A 344 6.70 -10.31 6.80
N HIS A 345 6.23 -9.49 7.75
CA HIS A 345 5.04 -9.84 8.54
C HIS A 345 3.78 -9.89 7.66
N GLU A 346 3.68 -9.04 6.64
CA GLU A 346 2.51 -9.03 5.73
C GLU A 346 2.40 -10.31 4.89
N TRP A 347 3.46 -11.10 4.76
CA TRP A 347 3.41 -12.44 4.15
C TRP A 347 2.65 -13.46 5.01
N THR A 348 2.52 -13.19 6.31
CA THR A 348 1.74 -14.01 7.26
C THR A 348 0.24 -13.70 7.24
N ALA A 349 -0.15 -12.54 6.69
CA ALA A 349 -1.54 -12.10 6.63
C ALA A 349 -2.31 -12.71 5.44
N ASN A 350 -3.64 -12.70 5.51
CA ASN A 350 -4.51 -12.85 4.35
C ASN A 350 -5.85 -12.14 4.63
N TYR A 351 -5.90 -10.86 4.27
CA TYR A 351 -7.07 -9.99 4.39
C TYR A 351 -8.25 -10.40 3.49
N HIS A 352 -8.07 -11.37 2.60
CA HIS A 352 -9.14 -11.99 1.79
C HIS A 352 -9.64 -13.33 2.37
N SER A 353 -9.14 -13.76 3.52
CA SER A 353 -9.60 -14.98 4.21
C SER A 353 -10.84 -14.73 5.08
N SER A 354 -11.43 -15.80 5.62
CA SER A 354 -12.50 -15.72 6.64
C SER A 354 -12.04 -15.19 8.00
N THR A 355 -10.74 -15.05 8.22
CA THR A 355 -10.14 -14.55 9.47
C THR A 355 -9.05 -13.51 9.12
N PRO A 356 -9.42 -12.38 8.49
CA PRO A 356 -8.46 -11.41 7.94
C PRO A 356 -7.58 -10.75 9.00
N HIS A 357 -8.03 -10.78 10.25
CA HIS A 357 -7.38 -10.23 11.43
C HIS A 357 -6.33 -11.16 12.07
N LEU A 358 -6.19 -12.41 11.60
CA LEU A 358 -5.20 -13.36 12.14
C LEU A 358 -3.98 -13.46 11.23
N LEU A 359 -2.79 -13.39 11.83
CA LEU A 359 -1.53 -13.66 11.18
C LEU A 359 -1.15 -15.14 11.40
N ASP A 360 -0.63 -15.77 10.35
CA ASP A 360 -0.11 -17.15 10.39
C ASP A 360 1.43 -17.14 10.32
N PRO A 361 2.14 -17.30 11.45
CA PRO A 361 3.60 -17.27 11.48
C PRO A 361 4.26 -18.37 10.65
N SER A 362 3.57 -19.45 10.30
CA SER A 362 4.12 -20.52 9.45
C SER A 362 4.35 -20.05 8.01
N ARG A 363 3.72 -18.93 7.61
CA ARG A 363 3.85 -18.30 6.30
C ARG A 363 4.90 -17.19 6.24
N TYR A 364 5.66 -16.94 7.31
CA TYR A 364 6.77 -15.98 7.28
C TYR A 364 7.82 -16.41 6.22
N PRO A 365 8.46 -15.49 5.47
CA PRO A 365 9.37 -15.85 4.39
C PRO A 365 10.57 -16.68 4.86
N THR A 366 10.88 -17.73 4.10
CA THR A 366 12.06 -18.58 4.30
C THR A 366 13.35 -17.78 4.12
N ILE A 367 14.49 -18.34 4.56
CA ILE A 367 15.80 -17.71 4.38
C ILE A 367 16.07 -17.44 2.88
N GLU A 368 15.65 -18.34 2.00
CA GLU A 368 15.80 -18.20 0.54
C GLU A 368 14.91 -17.08 -0.03
N GLU A 369 13.65 -17.00 0.40
CA GLU A 369 12.72 -15.92 0.01
C GLU A 369 13.21 -14.55 0.49
N ARG A 370 13.72 -14.46 1.74
CA ARG A 370 14.30 -13.21 2.27
C ARG A 370 15.59 -12.83 1.53
N ARG A 371 16.49 -13.78 1.25
CA ARG A 371 17.72 -13.51 0.48
C ARG A 371 17.43 -13.05 -0.95
N ASN A 372 16.40 -13.59 -1.61
CA ASN A 372 15.92 -13.11 -2.91
C ASN A 372 15.49 -11.63 -2.85
N PHE A 373 14.73 -11.25 -1.82
CA PHE A 373 14.34 -9.86 -1.58
C PHE A 373 15.55 -8.96 -1.30
N TYR A 374 16.43 -9.36 -0.36
CA TYR A 374 17.62 -8.59 0.03
C TYR A 374 18.58 -8.35 -1.15
N THR A 375 18.77 -9.35 -2.02
CA THR A 375 19.65 -9.24 -3.19
C THR A 375 19.16 -8.13 -4.13
N ALA A 376 17.85 -8.04 -4.38
CA ALA A 376 17.28 -6.97 -5.19
C ALA A 376 17.29 -5.61 -4.48
N TYR A 377 17.01 -5.59 -3.17
CA TYR A 377 17.06 -4.37 -2.35
C TYR A 377 18.47 -3.77 -2.32
N LEU A 378 19.49 -4.54 -1.93
CA LEU A 378 20.87 -4.09 -1.84
C LEU A 378 21.40 -3.61 -3.20
N GLY A 379 21.12 -4.36 -4.27
CA GLY A 379 21.48 -3.99 -5.64
C GLY A 379 20.86 -2.68 -6.16
N HIS A 380 19.79 -2.18 -5.53
CA HIS A 380 19.18 -0.88 -5.84
C HIS A 380 19.48 0.21 -4.78
N THR A 381 20.20 -0.12 -3.71
CA THR A 381 20.70 0.87 -2.73
C THR A 381 22.15 1.31 -2.96
N ALA A 382 22.95 0.49 -3.64
CA ALA A 382 24.32 0.84 -4.05
C ALA A 382 24.32 1.78 -5.27
N VAL A 383 25.47 2.38 -5.61
CA VAL A 383 25.60 3.03 -6.92
C VAL A 383 25.52 1.95 -8.00
N GLU A 384 24.95 2.29 -9.15
CA GLU A 384 24.68 1.35 -10.25
C GLU A 384 25.95 0.58 -10.65
N GLY A 385 25.94 -0.74 -10.43
CA GLY A 385 27.08 -1.64 -10.64
C GLY A 385 27.76 -2.14 -9.35
N GLU A 386 27.92 -1.29 -8.33
CA GLU A 386 28.80 -1.57 -7.17
C GLU A 386 28.49 -2.89 -6.46
N TYR A 387 27.23 -3.19 -6.18
CA TYR A 387 26.84 -4.45 -5.50
C TYR A 387 27.08 -5.71 -6.35
N ALA A 388 27.00 -5.59 -7.69
CA ALA A 388 27.29 -6.68 -8.60
C ALA A 388 28.81 -6.93 -8.73
N ASP A 389 29.61 -5.87 -8.61
CA ASP A 389 31.07 -5.91 -8.71
C ASP A 389 31.78 -6.35 -7.41
N LEU A 390 31.05 -6.46 -6.28
CA LEU A 390 31.57 -7.00 -5.01
C LEU A 390 32.13 -8.43 -5.15
N GLU A 391 33.03 -8.82 -4.25
CA GLU A 391 33.36 -10.23 -4.08
C GLU A 391 32.18 -10.99 -3.44
N GLU A 392 32.10 -12.30 -3.67
CA GLU A 392 30.99 -13.13 -3.16
C GLU A 392 30.94 -13.12 -1.63
N ALA A 393 32.10 -13.10 -0.96
CA ALA A 393 32.17 -13.01 0.49
C ALA A 393 31.59 -11.70 1.04
N ASP A 394 31.79 -10.59 0.34
CA ASP A 394 31.25 -9.27 0.73
C ASP A 394 29.74 -9.20 0.50
N ARG A 395 29.22 -9.77 -0.59
CA ARG A 395 27.77 -9.93 -0.81
C ARG A 395 27.13 -10.74 0.32
N GLU A 396 27.71 -11.89 0.65
CA GLU A 396 27.20 -12.74 1.72
C GLU A 396 27.21 -12.04 3.08
N LEU A 397 28.27 -11.26 3.38
CA LEU A 397 28.35 -10.46 4.59
C LEU A 397 27.26 -9.36 4.62
N GLN A 398 27.01 -8.66 3.51
CA GLN A 398 25.93 -7.66 3.44
C GLN A 398 24.54 -8.27 3.58
N LEU A 399 24.30 -9.44 2.97
CA LEU A 399 23.05 -10.19 3.10
C LEU A 399 22.81 -10.65 4.56
N ALA A 400 23.84 -11.18 5.22
CA ALA A 400 23.78 -11.62 6.61
C ALA A 400 23.55 -10.44 7.57
N ASN A 401 24.25 -9.33 7.37
CA ASN A 401 24.06 -8.11 8.17
C ASN A 401 22.64 -7.56 8.02
N LEU A 402 22.07 -7.55 6.80
CA LEU A 402 20.69 -7.09 6.60
C LEU A 402 19.66 -8.04 7.23
N ASP A 403 19.86 -9.36 7.16
CA ASP A 403 18.95 -10.32 7.83
C ASP A 403 18.95 -10.14 9.35
N GLU A 404 20.12 -9.91 9.95
CA GLU A 404 20.23 -9.64 11.39
C GLU A 404 19.58 -8.30 11.78
N GLN A 405 19.81 -7.23 10.99
CA GLN A 405 19.13 -5.95 11.21
C GLN A 405 17.60 -6.08 11.14
N VAL A 406 17.08 -6.82 10.15
CA VAL A 406 15.65 -7.13 10.01
C VAL A 406 15.14 -7.90 11.21
N ARG A 407 15.90 -8.91 11.67
CA ARG A 407 15.54 -9.74 12.84
C ARG A 407 15.43 -8.92 14.14
N ILE A 408 16.34 -7.98 14.40
CA ILE A 408 16.30 -7.16 15.63
C ILE A 408 15.21 -6.08 15.59
N TRP A 409 14.81 -5.61 14.40
CA TRP A 409 13.69 -4.65 14.22
C TRP A 409 12.31 -5.30 14.09
N SER A 410 12.25 -6.61 13.82
CA SER A 410 11.02 -7.41 13.72
C SER A 410 10.00 -7.17 14.85
N PRO A 411 10.38 -7.20 16.15
CA PRO A 411 9.41 -6.98 17.23
C PRO A 411 8.76 -5.60 17.19
N ALA A 412 9.45 -4.56 16.70
CA ALA A 412 8.90 -3.20 16.64
C ALA A 412 7.69 -3.11 15.71
N SER A 413 7.67 -3.86 14.59
CA SER A 413 6.50 -3.94 13.72
C SER A 413 5.33 -4.57 14.47
N HIS A 414 5.56 -5.68 15.19
CA HIS A 414 4.52 -6.29 16.00
C HIS A 414 3.98 -5.34 17.08
N ALA A 415 4.85 -4.63 17.81
CA ALA A 415 4.45 -3.66 18.84
C ALA A 415 3.64 -2.48 18.29
N MET A 416 4.09 -1.85 17.19
CA MET A 416 3.41 -0.71 16.59
C MET A 416 1.97 -1.06 16.17
N TRP A 417 1.81 -2.17 15.46
CA TRP A 417 0.50 -2.60 14.95
C TRP A 417 -0.40 -3.22 16.02
N ALA A 418 0.16 -3.79 17.10
CA ALA A 418 -0.64 -4.21 18.26
C ALA A 418 -1.36 -3.02 18.89
N ILE A 419 -0.64 -1.90 19.14
CA ILE A 419 -1.24 -0.70 19.72
C ILE A 419 -2.21 -0.02 18.75
N TRP A 420 -1.90 0.02 17.44
CA TRP A 420 -2.83 0.48 16.41
C TRP A 420 -4.16 -0.29 16.45
N GLY A 421 -4.12 -1.62 16.49
CA GLY A 421 -5.33 -2.45 16.53
C GLY A 421 -6.24 -2.12 17.73
N ILE A 422 -5.66 -1.86 18.90
CA ILE A 422 -6.43 -1.44 20.08
C ILE A 422 -7.13 -0.09 19.84
N VAL A 423 -6.46 0.88 19.22
CA VAL A 423 -7.08 2.18 18.93
C VAL A 423 -8.22 2.03 17.92
N GLN A 424 -8.01 1.24 16.86
CA GLN A 424 -9.00 1.02 15.81
C GLN A 424 -10.25 0.29 16.30
N ALA A 425 -10.12 -0.59 17.31
CA ALA A 425 -11.24 -1.30 17.92
C ALA A 425 -12.28 -0.37 18.58
N ARG A 426 -11.98 0.92 18.79
CA ARG A 426 -12.83 1.87 19.53
C ARG A 426 -14.29 1.87 19.05
N GLU A 427 -14.51 2.03 17.75
CA GLU A 427 -15.87 2.21 17.22
C GLU A 427 -16.69 0.92 17.32
N ASP A 428 -16.08 -0.25 17.13
CA ASP A 428 -16.74 -1.55 17.31
C ASP A 428 -17.08 -1.80 18.80
N VAL A 429 -16.17 -1.43 19.70
CA VAL A 429 -16.32 -1.56 21.17
C VAL A 429 -17.35 -0.59 21.74
N GLU A 430 -17.39 0.66 21.27
CA GLU A 430 -18.42 1.65 21.66
C GLU A 430 -19.79 1.29 21.05
N GLY A 431 -19.81 0.82 19.81
CA GLY A 431 -21.01 0.36 19.10
C GLY A 431 -21.57 -0.99 19.56
N ASN A 432 -20.82 -1.76 20.37
CA ASN A 432 -21.11 -3.16 20.75
C ASN A 432 -21.35 -4.05 19.51
N VAL A 433 -20.52 -3.88 18.48
CA VAL A 433 -20.57 -4.65 17.23
C VAL A 433 -20.20 -6.11 17.52
N LYS A 434 -21.11 -7.04 17.21
CA LYS A 434 -20.93 -8.48 17.50
C LYS A 434 -20.15 -9.24 16.42
N GLU A 435 -20.28 -8.78 15.18
CA GLU A 435 -19.68 -9.37 13.99
C GLU A 435 -19.04 -8.23 13.18
N PRO A 436 -17.87 -7.73 13.59
CA PRO A 436 -17.16 -6.69 12.85
C PRO A 436 -16.61 -7.25 11.54
N GLU A 437 -16.45 -6.40 10.52
CA GLU A 437 -15.81 -6.78 9.25
C GLU A 437 -14.35 -7.21 9.46
N PHE A 438 -13.71 -6.71 10.51
CA PHE A 438 -12.37 -7.08 10.95
C PHE A 438 -12.27 -7.00 12.48
N ASP A 439 -11.89 -8.10 13.13
CA ASP A 439 -11.73 -8.13 14.59
C ASP A 439 -10.38 -7.52 15.00
N TYR A 440 -10.41 -6.22 15.24
CA TYR A 440 -9.27 -5.44 15.71
C TYR A 440 -8.69 -5.87 17.06
N ILE A 441 -9.51 -6.44 17.95
CA ILE A 441 -9.05 -6.92 19.26
C ILE A 441 -8.25 -8.21 19.08
N SER A 442 -8.78 -9.17 18.31
CA SER A 442 -8.06 -10.40 17.98
C SER A 442 -6.78 -10.12 17.17
N TYR A 443 -6.80 -9.14 16.26
CA TYR A 443 -5.59 -8.65 15.59
C TYR A 443 -4.56 -8.11 16.60
N ALA A 444 -4.96 -7.22 17.50
CA ALA A 444 -4.07 -6.63 18.49
C ALA A 444 -3.45 -7.69 19.41
N ILE A 445 -4.24 -8.69 19.86
CA ILE A 445 -3.76 -9.83 20.66
C ILE A 445 -2.76 -10.67 19.85
N CYS A 446 -3.06 -10.98 18.59
CA CYS A 446 -2.17 -11.72 17.70
C CYS A 446 -0.81 -11.00 17.52
N ARG A 447 -0.82 -9.69 17.25
CA ARG A 447 0.40 -8.87 17.14
C ARG A 447 1.15 -8.76 18.47
N MET A 448 0.45 -8.64 19.61
CA MET A 448 1.04 -8.59 20.95
C MET A 448 1.76 -9.90 21.32
N ILE A 449 1.18 -11.05 20.98
CA ILE A 449 1.81 -12.37 21.14
C ILE A 449 3.07 -12.46 20.26
N GLY A 450 3.02 -11.96 19.03
CA GLY A 450 4.18 -11.86 18.13
C GLY A 450 5.32 -11.03 18.71
N PHE A 451 5.04 -9.83 19.22
CA PHE A 451 6.02 -8.97 19.89
C PHE A 451 6.69 -9.70 21.07
N ARG A 452 5.89 -10.24 21.99
CA ARG A 452 6.38 -10.97 23.18
C ARG A 452 7.15 -12.24 22.82
N ARG A 453 6.81 -12.92 21.73
CA ARG A 453 7.57 -14.07 21.19
C ARG A 453 8.97 -13.65 20.76
N GLU A 454 9.08 -12.56 20.01
CA GLU A 454 10.33 -12.19 19.34
C GLU A 454 11.31 -11.48 20.28
N ILE A 455 10.86 -10.64 21.21
CA ILE A 455 11.77 -10.10 22.24
C ILE A 455 12.37 -11.20 23.12
N ARG A 456 11.61 -12.27 23.43
CA ARG A 456 12.15 -13.45 24.12
C ARG A 456 13.17 -14.22 23.26
N ALA A 457 12.97 -14.30 21.95
CA ALA A 457 13.94 -14.89 21.02
C ALA A 457 15.21 -14.03 20.85
N LEU A 458 15.16 -12.75 21.22
CA LEU A 458 16.31 -11.85 21.34
C LEU A 458 16.96 -11.88 22.74
N GLY A 459 16.37 -12.58 23.72
CA GLY A 459 16.89 -12.71 25.09
C GLY A 459 16.56 -11.55 26.03
N ILE A 460 15.45 -10.84 25.79
CA ILE A 460 15.03 -9.60 26.49
C ILE A 460 13.89 -9.88 27.50
#